data_AF-A0A1G8FTC2-F1
#
_entry.id   AF-A0A1G8FTC2-F1
#
_cell.length_a   1.000
_cell.length_b   1.000
_cell.length_c   1.000
_cell.angle_alpha   90.00
_cell.angle_beta   90.00
_cell.angle_gamma   90.00
#
_symmetry.space_group_name_H-M   'P 1'
#
loop_
_entity.id
_entity.type
_entity.pdbx_description
1 polymer ?
#
loop_
_entity_poly.entity_id
_entity_poly.type
_entity_poly.pdbx_seq_one_letter_code
_entity_poly.pdbx_strand_id
1 'polypeptide(L)'
;MQRIPLIIATLALGAWAPLALADAQCQGPVKDGNTWNLVCSADPSDGSDDSDYQCDYELSLTNAQGLTRSVEASGSVSPGQSGVILWSAIQSDNADIVSASIASGSCGL
;
A
#
# COMPACT_ATOMS: atom_id res chain seq x y z
N MET A 1 46.46 19.86 32.17
CA MET A 1 45.73 18.65 31.72
C MET A 1 44.30 18.78 32.19
N GLN A 2 43.39 19.17 31.30
CA GLN A 2 42.01 19.53 31.64
C GLN A 2 41.09 18.54 30.94
N ARG A 3 40.39 17.69 31.72
CA ARG A 3 39.44 16.69 31.22
C ARG A 3 38.05 17.33 31.15
N ILE A 4 37.48 17.40 29.95
CA ILE A 4 36.11 17.83 29.71
C ILE A 4 35.27 16.55 29.56
N PRO A 5 34.32 16.25 30.46
CA PRO A 5 33.30 15.25 30.19
C PRO A 5 32.19 15.93 29.37
N LEU A 6 32.16 15.68 28.06
CA LEU A 6 31.04 16.11 27.23
C LEU A 6 29.91 15.08 27.32
N ILE A 7 28.75 15.63 27.68
CA ILE A 7 27.47 15.00 27.97
C ILE A 7 26.97 14.19 26.76
N ILE A 8 26.47 12.99 27.06
CA ILE A 8 25.74 12.11 26.13
C ILE A 8 24.47 12.84 25.69
N ALA A 9 24.45 13.30 24.44
CA ALA A 9 23.23 13.76 23.79
C ALA A 9 22.56 12.54 23.14
N THR A 10 21.59 11.95 23.86
CA THR A 10 20.60 11.03 23.30
C THR A 10 19.77 11.79 22.27
N LEU A 11 20.18 11.70 21.00
CA LEU A 11 19.32 12.01 19.87
C LEU A 11 18.20 10.96 19.83
N ALA A 12 17.10 11.28 20.51
CA ALA A 12 15.80 10.71 20.22
C ALA A 12 15.41 11.14 18.80
N LEU A 13 15.90 10.40 17.80
CA LEU A 13 15.33 10.42 16.47
C LEU A 13 13.90 9.93 16.61
N GLY A 14 12.99 10.89 16.46
CA GLY A 14 11.57 10.73 16.69
C GLY A 14 11.06 9.44 16.08
N ALA A 15 10.45 8.63 16.94
CA ALA A 15 9.53 7.60 16.52
C ALA A 15 8.48 8.28 15.63
N TRP A 16 8.57 8.04 14.33
CA TRP A 16 7.45 8.23 13.43
C TRP A 16 6.53 7.07 13.77
N ALA A 17 5.68 7.27 14.77
CA ALA A 17 4.55 6.39 14.99
C ALA A 17 3.74 6.40 13.68
N PRO A 18 3.56 5.27 12.97
CA PRO A 18 2.57 5.22 11.93
C PRO A 18 1.23 5.51 12.61
N LEU A 19 0.69 6.68 12.29
CA LEU A 19 -0.68 7.08 12.60
C LEU A 19 -1.61 5.93 12.17
N ALA A 20 -2.29 5.34 13.15
CA ALA A 20 -3.42 4.41 13.04
C ALA A 20 -3.31 3.38 11.89
N LEU A 21 -2.88 2.17 12.27
CA LEU A 21 -2.98 0.96 11.46
C LEU A 21 -4.40 0.85 10.89
N ALA A 22 -4.57 1.08 9.59
CA ALA A 22 -5.71 0.49 8.90
C ALA A 22 -5.49 -1.02 8.96
N ASP A 23 -6.38 -1.75 9.65
CA ASP A 23 -6.31 -3.20 9.78
C ASP A 23 -6.23 -3.91 8.43
N ALA A 24 -6.85 -3.32 7.39
CA ALA A 24 -6.63 -3.68 5.99
C ALA A 24 -5.61 -2.75 5.30
N GLN A 25 -4.65 -3.36 4.61
CA GLN A 25 -3.60 -2.65 3.88
C GLN A 25 -3.30 -3.35 2.54
N CYS A 26 -2.91 -2.55 1.55
CA CYS A 26 -2.44 -3.03 0.25
C CYS A 26 -0.98 -2.66 0.05
N GLN A 27 -0.15 -3.61 -0.41
CA GLN A 27 1.30 -3.43 -0.54
C GLN A 27 1.73 -2.57 -1.76
N GLY A 28 0.77 -1.91 -2.41
CA GLY A 28 0.93 -1.33 -3.74
C GLY A 28 0.89 -2.38 -4.85
N PRO A 29 0.81 -1.96 -6.13
CA PRO A 29 0.89 -2.87 -7.26
C PRO A 29 2.22 -3.63 -7.28
N VAL A 30 2.14 -4.95 -7.29
CA VAL A 30 3.28 -5.86 -7.43
C VAL A 30 3.20 -6.63 -8.75
N LYS A 31 4.34 -6.89 -9.38
CA LYS A 31 4.41 -7.63 -10.63
C LYS A 31 4.64 -9.12 -10.37
N ASP A 32 3.71 -9.96 -10.82
CA ASP A 32 3.83 -11.42 -10.85
C ASP A 32 3.78 -11.90 -12.32
N GLY A 33 4.90 -12.45 -12.81
CA GLY A 33 5.09 -12.73 -14.23
C GLY A 33 4.93 -11.47 -15.08
N ASN A 34 3.93 -11.44 -15.97
CA ASN A 34 3.60 -10.27 -16.79
C ASN A 34 2.42 -9.45 -16.24
N THR A 35 1.85 -9.86 -15.11
CA THR A 35 0.64 -9.24 -14.55
C THR A 35 1.00 -8.36 -13.36
N TRP A 36 0.48 -7.15 -13.33
CA TRP A 36 0.50 -6.30 -12.14
C TRP A 36 -0.74 -6.56 -11.32
N ASN A 37 -0.59 -6.67 -9.99
CA ASN A 37 -1.68 -6.93 -9.05
C ASN A 37 -1.61 -5.95 -7.88
N LEU A 38 -2.74 -5.34 -7.52
CA LEU A 38 -2.89 -4.67 -6.22
C LEU A 38 -3.37 -5.71 -5.21
N VAL A 39 -2.48 -6.13 -4.32
CA VAL A 39 -2.75 -7.18 -3.34
C VAL A 39 -2.93 -6.58 -1.95
N CYS A 40 -4.01 -6.98 -1.30
CA CYS A 40 -4.43 -6.48 0.00
C CYS A 40 -4.56 -7.61 1.02
N SER A 41 -4.43 -7.24 2.29
CA SER A 41 -4.52 -8.12 3.44
C SER A 41 -5.12 -7.36 4.61
N ALA A 42 -5.97 -8.01 5.38
CA ALA A 42 -6.46 -7.51 6.65
C ALA A 42 -5.93 -8.36 7.81
N ASP A 43 -5.42 -7.70 8.84
CA ASP A 43 -5.03 -8.36 10.07
C ASP A 43 -6.29 -8.87 10.81
N PRO A 44 -6.27 -10.09 11.39
CA PRO A 44 -7.37 -10.58 12.22
C PRO A 44 -7.50 -9.88 13.59
N SER A 45 -6.57 -8.99 13.96
CA SER A 45 -6.32 -8.64 15.38
C SER A 45 -7.31 -7.68 16.03
N ASP A 46 -8.13 -6.94 15.29
CA ASP A 46 -9.17 -6.15 15.94
C ASP A 46 -10.48 -6.93 15.95
N GLY A 47 -10.87 -7.39 17.15
CA GLY A 47 -12.18 -8.00 17.47
C GLY A 47 -13.35 -7.03 17.32
N SER A 48 -13.26 -6.14 16.33
CA SER A 48 -14.33 -5.34 15.78
C SER A 48 -15.16 -6.23 14.87
N ASP A 49 -16.47 -5.96 14.82
CA ASP A 49 -17.51 -6.73 14.13
C ASP A 49 -17.07 -7.35 12.79
N ASP A 50 -17.66 -8.47 12.36
CA ASP A 50 -17.46 -9.21 11.08
C ASP A 50 -17.70 -8.37 9.79
N SER A 51 -17.31 -7.10 9.80
CA SER A 51 -17.52 -6.09 8.78
C SER A 51 -16.32 -6.07 7.85
N ASP A 52 -16.60 -6.13 6.55
CA ASP A 52 -15.56 -6.03 5.54
C ASP A 52 -14.97 -4.63 5.51
N TYR A 53 -13.64 -4.54 5.34
CA TYR A 53 -12.98 -3.28 5.03
C TYR A 53 -13.25 -2.92 3.57
N GLN A 54 -13.82 -1.75 3.31
CA GLN A 54 -13.93 -1.18 1.98
C GLN A 54 -12.61 -0.49 1.62
N CYS A 55 -12.05 -0.87 0.48
CA CYS A 55 -10.79 -0.37 -0.04
C CYS A 55 -11.03 0.35 -1.36
N ASP A 56 -10.63 1.61 -1.44
CA ASP A 56 -10.73 2.42 -2.65
C ASP A 56 -9.39 3.09 -2.94
N TYR A 57 -8.79 2.74 -4.08
CA TYR A 57 -7.48 3.20 -4.51
C TYR A 57 -7.52 3.80 -5.91
N GLU A 58 -6.75 4.87 -6.11
CA GLU A 58 -6.34 5.34 -7.42
C GLU A 58 -4.91 4.86 -7.68
N LEU A 59 -4.72 4.18 -8.81
CA LEU A 59 -3.43 3.68 -9.26
C LEU A 59 -2.91 4.51 -10.44
N SER A 60 -1.65 4.92 -10.37
CA SER A 60 -0.93 5.51 -11.50
C SER A 60 -0.16 4.43 -12.25
N LEU A 61 -0.50 4.23 -13.53
CA LEU A 61 0.11 3.25 -14.42
C LEU A 61 0.90 3.96 -15.52
N THR A 62 2.09 3.46 -15.86
CA THR A 62 2.82 3.87 -17.05
C THR A 62 3.04 2.66 -17.96
N ASN A 63 2.69 2.81 -19.24
CA ASN A 63 2.86 1.76 -20.25
C ASN A 63 4.20 1.89 -21.00
N ALA A 64 4.54 0.88 -21.82
CA ALA A 64 5.78 0.81 -22.59
C ALA A 64 5.93 1.94 -23.64
N GLN A 65 4.86 2.67 -23.94
CA GLN A 65 4.88 3.85 -24.83
C GLN A 65 5.15 5.15 -24.06
N GLY A 66 5.30 5.09 -22.72
CA GLY A 66 5.53 6.25 -21.87
C GLY A 66 4.27 7.02 -21.51
N LEU A 67 3.07 6.48 -21.76
CA LEU A 67 1.81 7.10 -21.36
C LEU A 67 1.49 6.74 -19.92
N THR A 68 1.18 7.77 -19.11
CA THR A 68 0.73 7.60 -17.72
C THR A 68 -0.77 7.84 -17.60
N ARG A 69 -1.47 6.95 -16.89
CA ARG A 69 -2.93 7.00 -16.63
C ARG A 69 -3.23 6.71 -15.17
N SER A 70 -4.34 7.28 -14.68
CA SER A 70 -4.95 6.88 -13.41
C SER A 70 -6.05 5.84 -13.67
N VAL A 71 -6.11 4.81 -12.83
CA VAL A 71 -7.20 3.82 -12.82
C VAL A 71 -7.69 3.60 -11.41
N GLU A 72 -8.97 3.29 -11.26
CA GLU A 72 -9.59 3.00 -9.97
C GLU A 72 -9.48 1.50 -9.65
N ALA A 73 -9.18 1.18 -8.40
CA ALA A 73 -9.13 -0.15 -7.84
C ALA A 73 -9.93 -0.16 -6.53
N SER A 74 -11.10 -0.78 -6.56
CA SER A 74 -12.03 -0.82 -5.43
C SER A 74 -12.42 -2.26 -5.10
N GLY A 75 -12.60 -2.55 -3.81
CA GLY A 75 -13.22 -3.80 -3.37
C GLY A 75 -13.17 -3.95 -1.86
N SER A 76 -13.57 -5.11 -1.37
CA SER A 76 -13.66 -5.39 0.05
C SER A 76 -12.65 -6.45 0.49
N VAL A 77 -12.15 -6.32 1.72
CA VAL A 77 -11.26 -7.29 2.37
C VAL A 77 -11.85 -7.62 3.73
N SER A 78 -12.18 -8.88 3.98
CA SER A 78 -12.68 -9.28 5.30
C SER A 78 -11.53 -9.43 6.30
N PRO A 79 -11.78 -9.22 7.62
CA PRO A 79 -10.79 -9.49 8.66
C PRO A 79 -10.14 -10.88 8.52
N GLY A 80 -8.82 -10.96 8.68
CA GLY A 80 -8.06 -12.20 8.55
C GLY A 80 -7.84 -12.72 7.13
N GLN A 81 -8.35 -12.04 6.09
CA GLN A 81 -8.03 -12.39 4.70
C GLN A 81 -6.67 -11.83 4.28
N SER A 82 -5.95 -12.62 3.47
CA SER A 82 -4.69 -12.21 2.86
C SER A 82 -4.63 -12.66 1.41
N GLY A 83 -3.96 -11.88 0.56
CA GLY A 83 -3.84 -12.18 -0.86
C GLY A 83 -5.05 -11.75 -1.69
N VAL A 84 -5.88 -10.82 -1.19
CA VAL A 84 -7.04 -10.31 -1.94
C VAL A 84 -6.56 -9.41 -3.07
N ILE A 85 -6.88 -9.76 -4.31
CA ILE A 85 -6.49 -8.98 -5.50
C ILE A 85 -7.65 -8.02 -5.85
N LEU A 86 -7.47 -6.73 -5.60
CA LEU A 86 -8.47 -5.71 -5.93
C LEU A 86 -8.37 -5.20 -7.35
N TRP A 87 -7.20 -5.34 -7.96
CA TRP A 87 -6.97 -4.94 -9.34
C TRP A 87 -5.87 -5.79 -9.96
N SER A 88 -6.03 -6.15 -11.22
CA SER A 88 -4.98 -6.77 -12.01
C SER A 88 -5.00 -6.33 -13.46
N ALA A 89 -3.82 -6.13 -14.05
CA ALA A 89 -3.69 -5.82 -15.47
C ALA A 89 -2.30 -6.17 -16.01
N ILE A 90 -2.25 -6.46 -17.31
CA ILE A 90 -1.00 -6.65 -18.06
C ILE A 90 -0.72 -5.42 -18.95
N GLN A 91 -1.77 -4.77 -19.45
CA GLN A 91 -1.70 -3.70 -20.43
C GLN A 91 -2.57 -2.50 -20.05
N SER A 92 -2.16 -1.31 -20.50
CA SER A 92 -2.97 -0.09 -20.54
C SER A 92 -2.83 0.53 -21.94
N ASP A 93 -3.95 0.92 -22.53
CA ASP A 93 -4.00 1.52 -23.87
C ASP A 93 -3.33 0.65 -24.97
N ASN A 94 -3.53 -0.68 -24.91
CA ASN A 94 -2.92 -1.68 -25.83
C ASN A 94 -1.38 -1.75 -25.79
N ALA A 95 -0.74 -1.32 -24.70
CA ALA A 95 0.68 -1.51 -24.47
C ALA A 95 0.95 -2.07 -23.06
N ASP A 96 2.02 -2.85 -22.93
CA ASP A 96 2.40 -3.48 -21.66
C ASP A 96 2.67 -2.45 -20.57
N ILE A 97 2.19 -2.71 -19.37
CA ILE A 97 2.45 -1.86 -18.20
C ILE A 97 3.89 -2.09 -17.74
N VAL A 98 4.68 -1.02 -17.69
CA VAL A 98 6.08 -1.05 -17.24
C VAL A 98 6.26 -0.58 -15.81
N SER A 99 5.32 0.20 -15.28
CA SER A 99 5.27 0.58 -13.86
C SER A 99 3.84 0.82 -13.39
N ALA A 100 3.54 0.43 -12.16
CA ALA A 100 2.29 0.76 -11.48
C ALA A 100 2.58 1.18 -10.02
N SER A 101 1.78 2.10 -9.49
CA SER A 101 1.92 2.61 -8.11
C SER A 101 0.56 3.10 -7.59
N ILE A 102 0.37 3.11 -6.27
CA ILE A 102 -0.78 3.79 -5.65
C ILE A 102 -0.53 5.30 -5.72
N ALA A 103 -1.43 6.03 -6.34
CA ALA A 103 -1.43 7.50 -6.35
C ALA A 103 -2.11 8.05 -5.08
N SER A 104 -3.25 7.46 -4.71
CA SER A 104 -4.01 7.79 -3.50
C SER A 104 -4.97 6.66 -3.11
N GLY A 105 -5.56 6.76 -1.92
CA GLY A 105 -6.58 5.82 -1.46
C GLY A 105 -6.21 5.11 -0.16
N SER A 106 -7.16 4.35 0.37
CA SER A 106 -7.04 3.65 1.65
C SER A 106 -8.09 2.55 1.77
N CYS A 107 -7.91 1.68 2.76
CA CYS A 107 -8.95 0.79 3.25
C CYS A 107 -9.50 1.31 4.58
N GLY A 108 -10.81 1.19 4.79
CA GLY A 108 -11.49 1.55 6.03
C GLY A 108 -12.81 0.78 6.18
N LEU A 109 -13.39 0.83 7.38
CA LEU A 109 -14.74 0.31 7.67
C LEU A 109 -15.84 1.31 7.27
#